data_AF-B0CQI9-F1
#
_entry.id   AF-B0CQI9-F1
#
_cell.length_a   1.000
_cell.length_b   1.000
_cell.length_c   1.000
_cell.angle_alpha   90.00
_cell.angle_beta   90.00
_cell.angle_gamma   90.00
#
_symmetry.space_group_name_H-M   'P 1'
#
loop_
_entity.id
_entity.type
_entity.pdbx_description
1 polymer ?
#
loop_
_entity_poly.entity_id
_entity_poly.type
_entity_poly.pdbx_seq_one_letter_code
_entity_poly.pdbx_strand_id
1 'polypeptide(L)'
;MLSSPYFPSTEAKCSSKILKVSTVPSNPTYFELYREVCHRKPLLIQEIVAGDPWKLLVAVTFLNKTSGKIAIPVFWNVIARWPTPLMLSRVDENELIDAIQHLGTQNIRAKRLVLLSRAYLQDPPSFYDLRPSKPGVVTLQLTKSTESSIRQKTRYPPTPISHLPGTGPYALDSYRIFCTLHHDPSSNEWQNVTPTDKELIRFLKWKWAVAEHRQWSATSGLGGTATTEYLVSLISDLTSLN
;
A
#
# COMPACT_ATOMS: atom_id res chain seq x y z
N MET A 1 -56.15 -24.42 -44.69
CA MET A 1 -56.47 -23.47 -45.78
C MET A 1 -57.00 -22.21 -45.16
N LEU A 2 -56.32 -21.08 -45.39
CA LEU A 2 -56.84 -19.70 -45.48
C LEU A 2 -55.61 -18.80 -45.67
N SER A 3 -55.26 -18.52 -46.92
CA SER A 3 -54.16 -17.63 -47.30
C SER A 3 -54.69 -16.20 -47.44
N SER A 4 -54.02 -15.24 -46.80
CA SER A 4 -54.35 -13.81 -46.87
C SER A 4 -53.88 -13.20 -48.21
N PRO A 5 -54.70 -12.37 -48.90
CA PRO A 5 -54.43 -11.91 -50.28
C PRO A 5 -53.62 -10.61 -50.41
N TYR A 6 -52.94 -10.14 -49.35
CA TYR A 6 -52.38 -8.78 -49.31
C TYR A 6 -50.85 -8.62 -49.34
N PHE A 7 -50.07 -9.70 -49.52
CA PHE A 7 -48.61 -9.58 -49.63
C PHE A 7 -48.08 -10.24 -50.92
N PRO A 8 -47.53 -9.48 -51.88
CA PRO A 8 -46.71 -10.05 -52.93
C PRO A 8 -45.40 -10.56 -52.31
N SER A 9 -45.06 -11.82 -52.56
CA SER A 9 -43.76 -12.40 -52.24
C SER A 9 -42.70 -11.83 -53.19
N THR A 10 -42.06 -10.74 -52.80
CA THR A 10 -40.83 -10.24 -53.43
C THR A 10 -39.63 -10.77 -52.66
N GLU A 11 -38.91 -11.72 -53.28
CA GLU A 11 -37.56 -12.10 -52.87
C GLU A 11 -36.61 -10.90 -53.01
N ALA A 12 -36.46 -10.14 -51.93
CA ALA A 12 -35.39 -9.17 -51.82
C ALA A 12 -34.10 -9.90 -51.42
N LYS A 13 -33.22 -10.14 -52.41
CA LYS A 13 -31.80 -10.49 -52.16
C LYS A 13 -31.14 -9.34 -51.40
N CYS A 14 -31.16 -9.42 -50.07
CA CYS A 14 -30.38 -8.54 -49.22
C CYS A 14 -28.90 -8.95 -49.35
N SER A 15 -28.15 -8.23 -50.18
CA SER A 15 -26.70 -8.35 -50.28
C SER A 15 -26.08 -7.91 -48.95
N SER A 16 -25.69 -8.88 -48.14
CA SER A 16 -24.92 -8.65 -46.91
C SER A 16 -23.49 -8.28 -47.26
N LYS A 17 -23.27 -7.05 -47.75
CA LYS A 17 -21.97 -6.41 -47.57
C LYS A 17 -21.83 -6.10 -46.09
N ILE A 18 -21.26 -7.05 -45.36
CA ILE A 18 -20.70 -6.80 -44.03
C ILE A 18 -19.67 -5.70 -44.22
N LEU A 19 -20.06 -4.46 -43.90
CA LEU A 19 -19.11 -3.38 -43.67
C LEU A 19 -18.28 -3.84 -42.47
N LYS A 20 -17.11 -4.42 -42.74
CA LYS A 20 -16.04 -4.51 -41.76
C LYS A 20 -15.67 -3.08 -41.42
N VAL A 21 -16.33 -2.51 -40.40
CA VAL A 21 -15.84 -1.34 -39.70
C VAL A 21 -14.50 -1.77 -39.12
N SER A 22 -13.44 -1.40 -39.83
CA SER A 22 -12.08 -1.56 -39.35
C SER A 22 -11.96 -0.58 -38.19
N THR A 23 -12.25 -1.03 -36.98
CA THR A 23 -12.00 -0.24 -35.78
C THR A 23 -10.49 -0.13 -35.66
N VAL A 24 -9.94 1.00 -36.11
CA VAL A 24 -8.61 1.43 -35.70
C VAL A 24 -8.63 1.41 -34.17
N PRO A 25 -7.72 0.70 -33.47
CA PRO A 25 -7.68 0.76 -32.02
C PRO A 25 -7.37 2.21 -31.66
N SER A 26 -8.39 2.94 -31.18
CA SER A 26 -8.22 4.30 -30.68
C SER A 26 -7.36 4.22 -29.42
N ASN A 27 -6.37 5.10 -29.30
CA ASN A 27 -5.63 5.24 -28.06
C ASN A 27 -6.62 5.44 -26.89
N PRO A 28 -6.41 4.76 -25.75
CA PRO A 28 -7.33 4.87 -24.63
C PRO A 28 -7.36 6.31 -24.11
N THR A 29 -8.56 6.78 -23.82
CA THR A 29 -8.78 8.11 -23.23
C THR A 29 -8.22 8.18 -21.81
N TYR A 30 -7.98 9.40 -21.32
CA TYR A 30 -7.58 9.61 -19.92
C TYR A 30 -8.55 8.95 -18.93
N PHE A 31 -9.85 9.06 -19.17
CA PHE A 31 -10.88 8.52 -18.27
C PHE A 31 -10.88 6.99 -18.23
N GLU A 32 -10.66 6.32 -19.37
CA GLU A 32 -10.51 4.86 -19.43
C GLU A 32 -9.26 4.40 -18.67
N LEU A 33 -8.12 5.08 -18.86
CA LEU A 33 -6.88 4.78 -18.13
C LEU A 33 -7.02 5.05 -16.62
N TYR A 34 -7.64 6.15 -16.23
CA TYR A 34 -7.87 6.50 -14.83
C TYR A 34 -8.73 5.44 -14.14
N ARG A 35 -9.83 5.03 -14.76
CA ARG A 35 -10.68 3.93 -14.28
C ARG A 35 -9.87 2.65 -14.09
N GLU A 36 -8.97 2.35 -15.02
CA GLU A 36 -8.13 1.16 -14.97
C GLU A 36 -7.10 1.20 -13.83
N VAL A 37 -6.56 2.38 -13.51
CA VAL A 37 -5.73 2.63 -12.32
C VAL A 37 -6.54 2.49 -11.03
N CYS A 38 -7.77 3.00 -10.98
CA CYS A 38 -8.65 2.84 -9.81
C CYS A 38 -8.86 1.36 -9.44
N HIS A 39 -9.09 0.49 -10.43
CA HIS A 39 -9.27 -0.96 -10.22
C HIS A 39 -7.98 -1.70 -9.82
N ARG A 40 -6.82 -1.06 -9.94
CA ARG A 40 -5.50 -1.64 -9.61
C ARG A 40 -4.95 -1.21 -8.27
N LYS A 41 -5.83 -0.85 -7.32
CA LYS A 41 -5.42 -0.50 -5.96
C LYS A 41 -4.53 -1.62 -5.36
N PRO A 42 -3.27 -1.32 -4.98
CA PRO A 42 -2.46 -2.28 -4.24
C PRO A 42 -3.12 -2.61 -2.90
N LEU A 43 -3.32 -3.90 -2.64
CA LEU A 43 -3.94 -4.38 -1.40
C LEU A 43 -2.86 -4.68 -0.37
N LEU A 44 -2.70 -3.79 0.60
CA LEU A 44 -1.70 -3.91 1.65
C LEU A 44 -2.37 -4.23 2.99
N ILE A 45 -1.82 -5.21 3.72
CA ILE A 45 -2.35 -5.58 5.05
C ILE A 45 -2.33 -4.38 6.01
N GLN A 46 -1.39 -3.46 5.83
CA GLN A 46 -1.31 -2.22 6.60
C GLN A 46 -2.61 -1.42 6.53
N GLU A 47 -3.32 -1.37 5.39
CA GLU A 47 -4.64 -0.71 5.30
C GLU A 47 -5.69 -1.43 6.15
N ILE A 48 -5.66 -2.76 6.18
CA ILE A 48 -6.65 -3.58 6.89
C ILE A 48 -6.53 -3.40 8.41
N VAL A 49 -5.29 -3.26 8.90
CA VAL A 49 -5.01 -3.18 10.34
C VAL A 49 -4.73 -1.76 10.83
N ALA A 50 -4.89 -0.76 9.98
CA ALA A 50 -4.48 0.63 10.26
C ALA A 50 -5.17 1.27 11.47
N GLY A 51 -6.38 0.80 11.81
CA GLY A 51 -7.09 1.23 13.02
C GLY A 51 -6.46 0.76 14.34
N ASP A 52 -5.45 -0.11 14.29
CA ASP A 52 -4.73 -0.64 15.46
C ASP A 52 -3.22 -0.56 15.19
N PRO A 53 -2.54 0.51 15.66
CA PRO A 53 -1.11 0.69 15.44
C PRO A 53 -0.24 -0.48 15.94
N TRP A 54 -0.65 -1.16 17.02
CA TRP A 54 0.08 -2.33 17.50
C TRP A 54 -0.01 -3.47 16.49
N LYS A 55 -1.20 -3.78 15.97
CA LYS A 55 -1.37 -4.80 14.91
C LYS A 55 -0.62 -4.43 13.64
N LEU A 56 -0.60 -3.15 13.25
CA LEU A 56 0.23 -2.69 12.14
C LEU A 56 1.72 -3.00 12.38
N LEU A 57 2.24 -2.73 13.57
CA LEU A 57 3.63 -3.03 13.93
C LEU A 57 3.95 -4.53 13.95
N VAL A 58 3.00 -5.37 14.36
CA VAL A 58 3.11 -6.83 14.26
C VAL A 58 3.16 -7.25 12.78
N ALA A 59 2.26 -6.75 11.93
CA ALA A 59 2.20 -7.08 10.51
C ALA A 59 3.50 -6.71 9.77
N VAL A 60 3.99 -5.47 9.93
CA VAL A 60 5.25 -5.03 9.29
C VAL A 60 6.47 -5.77 9.84
N THR A 61 6.42 -6.27 11.08
CA THR A 61 7.47 -7.13 11.61
C THR A 61 7.55 -8.45 10.83
N PHE A 62 6.41 -9.04 10.47
CA PHE A 62 6.36 -10.26 9.66
C PHE A 62 6.69 -10.06 8.18
N LEU A 63 6.46 -8.87 7.63
CA LEU A 63 6.78 -8.55 6.23
C LEU A 63 8.28 -8.25 6.01
N ASN A 64 9.06 -8.08 7.08
CA ASN A 64 10.50 -7.83 6.94
C ASN A 64 11.21 -9.01 6.28
N LYS A 65 11.64 -8.81 5.03
CA LYS A 65 12.33 -9.83 4.20
C LYS A 65 11.52 -11.12 4.01
N THR A 66 10.19 -11.03 4.07
CA THR A 66 9.28 -12.16 3.81
C THR A 66 8.13 -11.71 2.92
N SER A 67 7.75 -12.53 1.94
CA SER A 67 6.61 -12.23 1.06
C SER A 67 5.30 -12.19 1.86
N GLY A 68 4.44 -11.23 1.52
CA GLY A 68 3.09 -11.12 2.08
C GLY A 68 2.27 -12.41 1.93
N LYS A 69 2.46 -13.16 0.82
CA LYS A 69 1.78 -14.45 0.59
C LYS A 69 1.99 -15.45 1.73
N ILE A 70 3.16 -15.43 2.37
CA ILE A 70 3.50 -16.32 3.48
C ILE A 70 3.27 -15.63 4.83
N ALA A 71 3.62 -14.34 4.94
CA ALA A 71 3.54 -13.61 6.19
C ALA A 71 2.09 -13.32 6.64
N ILE A 72 1.17 -13.04 5.72
CA ILE A 72 -0.20 -12.62 6.04
C ILE A 72 -1.03 -13.76 6.70
N PRO A 73 -1.02 -15.01 6.21
CA PRO A 73 -1.71 -16.10 6.91
C PRO A 73 -1.16 -16.32 8.34
N VAL A 74 0.16 -16.24 8.51
CA VAL A 74 0.79 -16.37 9.83
C VAL A 74 0.42 -15.21 10.74
N PHE A 75 0.35 -13.97 10.21
CA PHE A 75 -0.15 -12.82 10.95
C PHE A 75 -1.53 -13.09 11.55
N TRP A 76 -2.48 -13.57 10.74
CA TRP A 76 -3.84 -13.83 11.22
C TRP A 76 -3.90 -14.96 12.23
N ASN A 77 -3.09 -16.01 12.08
CA ASN A 77 -2.97 -17.06 13.09
C ASN A 77 -2.47 -16.50 14.44
N VAL A 78 -1.40 -15.69 14.40
CA VAL A 78 -0.83 -15.05 15.60
C VAL A 78 -1.84 -14.13 16.28
N ILE A 79 -2.56 -13.28 15.52
CA ILE A 79 -3.58 -12.38 16.09
C ILE A 79 -4.80 -13.14 16.60
N ALA A 80 -5.17 -14.28 16.02
CA ALA A 80 -6.24 -15.12 16.55
C ALA A 80 -5.87 -15.72 17.92
N ARG A 81 -4.60 -16.11 18.11
CA ARG A 81 -4.11 -16.69 19.37
C ARG A 81 -3.79 -15.65 20.44
N TRP A 82 -3.17 -14.54 20.05
CA TRP A 82 -2.74 -13.47 20.94
C TRP A 82 -3.25 -12.12 20.41
N PRO A 83 -4.54 -11.81 20.59
CA PRO A 83 -5.20 -10.67 19.93
C PRO A 83 -4.82 -9.29 20.48
N THR A 84 -4.10 -9.24 21.61
CA THR A 84 -3.77 -8.00 22.31
C THR A 84 -2.28 -7.91 22.63
N PRO A 85 -1.74 -6.68 22.79
CA PRO A 85 -0.36 -6.51 23.25
C PRO A 85 -0.12 -7.20 24.59
N LEU A 86 -1.10 -7.22 25.50
CA LEU A 86 -0.98 -7.91 26.79
C LEU A 86 -0.69 -9.40 26.63
N MET A 87 -1.45 -10.09 25.77
CA MET A 87 -1.25 -11.52 25.55
C MET A 87 0.09 -11.81 24.87
N LEU A 88 0.42 -11.08 23.80
CA LEU A 88 1.68 -11.30 23.08
C LEU A 88 2.91 -10.90 23.90
N SER A 89 2.76 -10.02 24.89
CA SER A 89 3.84 -9.64 25.82
C SER A 89 4.19 -10.72 26.87
N ARG A 90 3.26 -11.64 27.13
CA ARG A 90 3.33 -12.68 28.17
C ARG A 90 3.49 -14.10 27.62
N VAL A 91 3.40 -14.27 26.30
CA VAL A 91 3.58 -15.56 25.64
C VAL A 91 4.97 -16.14 25.95
N ASP A 92 5.05 -17.47 26.04
CA ASP A 92 6.33 -18.15 25.99
C ASP A 92 6.98 -17.92 24.61
N GLU A 93 8.24 -17.48 24.60
CA GLU A 93 8.94 -17.15 23.35
C GLU A 93 9.05 -18.38 22.44
N ASN A 94 9.20 -19.59 23.00
CA ASN A 94 9.25 -20.84 22.24
C ASN A 94 7.93 -21.12 21.51
N GLU A 95 6.80 -20.93 22.19
CA GLU A 95 5.47 -21.10 21.59
C GLU A 95 5.24 -20.14 20.41
N LEU A 96 5.73 -18.90 20.53
CA LEU A 96 5.67 -17.92 19.45
C LEU A 96 6.63 -18.27 18.31
N ILE A 97 7.85 -18.73 18.62
CA ILE A 97 8.84 -19.20 17.63
C ILE A 97 8.24 -20.32 16.78
N ASP A 98 7.63 -21.31 17.40
CA ASP A 98 7.01 -22.44 16.73
C ASP A 98 5.88 -22.00 15.80
N ALA A 99 5.07 -21.01 16.22
CA ALA A 99 4.00 -20.44 15.42
C ALA A 99 4.49 -19.68 14.18
N ILE A 100 5.71 -19.13 14.20
CA ILE A 100 6.26 -18.28 13.12
C ILE A 100 7.47 -18.89 12.42
N GLN A 101 7.81 -20.14 12.71
CA GLN A 101 9.05 -20.79 12.28
C GLN A 101 9.27 -20.73 10.76
N HIS A 102 8.21 -20.82 9.96
CA HIS A 102 8.26 -20.82 8.50
C HIS A 102 8.56 -19.45 7.87
N LEU A 103 8.57 -18.37 8.66
CA LEU A 103 8.89 -17.03 8.17
C LEU A 103 10.40 -16.76 8.06
N GLY A 104 11.23 -17.57 8.72
CA GLY A 104 12.65 -17.33 8.91
C GLY A 104 12.93 -16.20 9.92
N THR A 105 14.16 -16.15 10.45
CA THR A 105 14.57 -15.22 11.51
C THR A 105 13.64 -15.20 12.74
N GLN A 106 12.97 -16.32 12.98
CA GLN A 106 11.89 -16.51 13.95
C GLN A 106 12.30 -16.12 15.38
N ASN A 107 13.51 -16.49 15.83
CA ASN A 107 14.01 -16.10 17.16
C ASN A 107 14.07 -14.57 17.32
N ILE A 108 14.58 -13.87 16.30
CA ILE A 108 14.69 -12.41 16.30
C ILE A 108 13.30 -11.77 16.27
N ARG A 109 12.38 -12.32 15.47
CA ARG A 109 11.01 -11.82 15.35
C ARG A 109 10.22 -12.03 16.63
N ALA A 110 10.25 -13.22 17.21
CA ALA A 110 9.54 -13.55 18.44
C ALA A 110 9.98 -12.64 19.58
N LYS A 111 11.30 -12.56 19.83
CA LYS A 111 11.86 -11.64 20.83
C LYS A 111 11.45 -10.18 20.57
N ARG A 112 11.50 -9.72 19.31
CA ARG A 112 11.08 -8.36 18.96
C ARG A 112 9.60 -8.13 19.25
N LEU A 113 8.72 -9.07 18.93
CA LEU A 113 7.29 -8.94 19.14
C LEU A 113 6.91 -8.91 20.62
N VAL A 114 7.55 -9.75 21.44
CA VAL A 114 7.37 -9.73 22.90
C VAL A 114 7.83 -8.39 23.46
N LEU A 115 9.04 -7.93 23.10
CA LEU A 115 9.58 -6.64 23.57
C LEU A 115 8.74 -5.44 23.09
N LEU A 116 8.33 -5.44 21.82
CA LEU A 116 7.45 -4.43 21.26
C LEU A 116 6.14 -4.35 22.05
N SER A 117 5.52 -5.49 22.32
CA SER A 117 4.22 -5.54 23.00
C SER A 117 4.32 -5.10 24.46
N ARG A 118 5.41 -5.45 25.16
CA ARG A 118 5.71 -4.92 26.50
C ARG A 118 5.88 -3.40 26.48
N ALA A 119 6.70 -2.88 25.58
CA ALA A 119 6.94 -1.44 25.47
C ALA A 119 5.67 -0.67 25.09
N TYR A 120 4.82 -1.26 24.23
CA TYR A 120 3.54 -0.66 23.84
C TYR A 120 2.59 -0.49 25.03
N LEU A 121 2.60 -1.42 26.00
CA LEU A 121 1.79 -1.31 27.22
C LEU A 121 2.36 -0.29 28.22
N GLN A 122 3.69 -0.22 28.29
CA GLN A 122 4.38 0.67 29.23
C GLN A 122 4.32 2.15 28.80
N ASP A 123 4.46 2.39 27.50
CA ASP A 123 4.52 3.73 26.92
C ASP A 123 3.76 3.73 25.58
N PRO A 124 2.41 3.69 25.62
CA PRO A 124 1.59 3.57 24.43
C PRO A 124 1.73 4.80 23.52
N PRO A 125 1.66 4.64 22.19
CA PRO A 125 1.66 5.76 21.26
C PRO A 125 0.50 6.72 21.53
N SER A 126 0.80 8.02 21.45
CA SER A 126 -0.20 9.09 21.47
C SER A 126 -0.01 10.00 20.26
N PHE A 127 -1.10 10.32 19.58
CA PHE A 127 -1.06 11.19 18.39
C PHE A 127 -0.54 12.59 18.70
N TYR A 128 -0.73 13.06 19.93
CA TYR A 128 -0.34 14.39 20.39
C TYR A 128 1.07 14.41 21.01
N ASP A 129 1.73 13.25 21.12
CA ASP A 129 3.04 13.11 21.74
C ASP A 129 4.01 12.43 20.76
N LEU A 130 4.72 13.26 20.00
CA LEU A 130 5.69 12.78 19.02
C LEU A 130 6.99 12.38 19.71
N ARG A 131 7.39 11.12 19.55
CA ARG A 131 8.61 10.60 20.15
C ARG A 131 9.79 10.69 19.18
N PRO A 132 11.00 10.98 19.67
CA PRO A 132 12.18 11.05 18.80
C PRO A 132 12.53 9.67 18.26
N SER A 133 12.86 9.61 16.97
CA SER A 133 13.36 8.38 16.33
C SER A 133 14.71 7.97 16.91
N LYS A 134 14.91 6.65 17.06
CA LYS A 134 16.15 6.07 17.60
C LYS A 134 17.38 6.54 16.81
N PRO A 135 18.55 6.67 17.46
CA PRO A 135 19.79 6.99 16.76
C PRO A 135 20.03 6.05 15.57
N GLY A 136 20.45 6.61 14.44
CA GLY A 136 20.72 5.86 13.20
C GLY A 136 19.48 5.55 12.34
N VAL A 137 18.26 5.82 12.80
CA VAL A 137 17.07 5.71 11.95
C VAL A 137 17.00 6.94 11.03
N VAL A 138 17.20 6.70 9.74
CA VAL A 138 17.27 7.74 8.71
C VAL A 138 16.19 7.55 7.65
N THR A 139 15.81 8.64 6.98
CA THR A 139 14.93 8.64 5.81
C THR A 139 15.55 9.44 4.67
N LEU A 140 15.04 9.25 3.46
CA LEU A 140 15.37 10.08 2.32
C LEU A 140 14.41 11.27 2.28
N GLN A 141 14.94 12.47 2.39
CA GLN A 141 14.19 13.69 2.10
C GLN A 141 14.62 14.25 0.76
N LEU A 142 13.63 14.64 -0.04
CA LEU A 142 13.85 15.46 -1.22
C LEU A 142 13.92 16.93 -0.79
N THR A 143 15.07 17.55 -1.02
CA THR A 143 15.20 19.00 -0.93
C THR A 143 15.07 19.58 -2.33
N LYS A 144 14.14 20.53 -2.50
CA LYS A 144 14.01 21.29 -3.74
C LYS A 144 15.06 22.38 -3.74
N SER A 145 16.09 22.25 -4.58
CA SER A 145 16.89 23.39 -5.01
C SER A 145 16.29 23.94 -6.31
N THR A 146 16.60 25.21 -6.62
CA THR A 146 16.05 25.95 -7.77
C THR A 146 16.27 25.26 -9.12
N GLU A 147 17.21 24.33 -9.22
CA GLU A 147 17.59 23.66 -10.47
C GLU A 147 17.57 22.12 -10.40
N SER A 148 17.52 21.50 -9.20
CA SER A 148 17.48 20.03 -9.08
C SER A 148 16.92 19.52 -7.75
N SER A 149 16.39 18.29 -7.77
CA SER A 149 15.96 17.57 -6.55
C SER A 149 17.10 16.72 -6.02
N ILE A 150 17.65 17.09 -4.85
CA ILE A 150 18.73 16.33 -4.21
C ILE A 150 18.12 15.46 -3.11
N ARG A 151 18.52 14.17 -3.09
CA ARG A 151 18.14 13.23 -2.04
C ARG A 151 19.18 13.27 -0.92
N GLN A 152 18.78 13.73 0.25
CA GLN A 152 19.64 13.74 1.43
C GLN A 152 19.13 12.73 2.46
N LYS A 153 20.05 11.94 3.03
CA LYS A 153 19.76 11.10 4.19
C LYS A 153 19.72 11.99 5.42
N THR A 154 18.55 12.08 6.04
CA THR A 154 18.35 12.84 7.27
C THR A 154 17.79 11.94 8.36
N ARG A 155 17.85 12.39 9.62
CA ARG A 155 17.24 11.66 10.73
C ARG A 155 15.74 11.53 10.49
N TYR A 156 15.18 10.37 10.75
CA TYR A 156 13.74 10.14 10.57
C TYR A 156 12.95 11.04 11.53
N PRO A 157 11.94 11.80 11.04
CA PRO A 157 11.18 12.73 11.88
C PRO A 157 10.51 12.04 13.07
N PRO A 158 10.29 12.73 14.20
CA PRO A 158 9.54 12.18 15.33
C PRO A 158 8.14 11.70 14.91
N THR A 159 7.70 10.57 15.47
CA THR A 159 6.35 10.01 15.26
C THR A 159 5.81 9.47 16.60
N PRO A 160 4.49 9.24 16.72
CA PRO A 160 3.91 8.60 17.90
C PRO A 160 4.48 7.22 18.27
N ILE A 161 5.08 6.51 17.31
CA ILE A 161 5.58 5.14 17.49
C ILE A 161 7.12 5.05 17.48
N SER A 162 7.82 6.17 17.35
CA SER A 162 9.27 6.21 17.09
C SER A 162 10.14 5.63 18.22
N HIS A 163 9.65 5.66 19.46
CA HIS A 163 10.36 5.09 20.63
C HIS A 163 10.26 3.56 20.69
N LEU A 164 9.27 2.96 20.06
CA LEU A 164 8.96 1.54 20.23
C LEU A 164 10.07 0.60 19.69
N PRO A 165 10.32 -0.57 20.32
CA PRO A 165 11.27 -1.56 19.82
C PRO A 165 10.98 -2.01 18.40
N GLY A 166 12.00 -2.03 17.55
CA GLY A 166 11.88 -2.55 16.19
C GLY A 166 11.26 -1.62 15.15
N THR A 167 10.95 -0.37 15.48
CA THR A 167 10.43 0.63 14.55
C THR A 167 11.55 1.25 13.69
N GLY A 168 11.86 0.60 12.58
CA GLY A 168 12.73 1.15 11.52
C GLY A 168 11.95 1.99 10.49
N PRO A 169 12.62 2.55 9.48
CA PRO A 169 11.98 3.45 8.50
C PRO A 169 10.73 2.85 7.84
N TYR A 170 10.75 1.57 7.47
CA TYR A 170 9.60 0.87 6.89
C TYR A 170 8.36 0.87 7.81
N ALA A 171 8.54 0.65 9.11
CA ALA A 171 7.44 0.64 10.07
C ALA A 171 6.89 2.07 10.29
N LEU A 172 7.80 3.06 10.35
CA LEU A 172 7.44 4.47 10.51
C LEU A 172 6.71 5.01 9.28
N ASP A 173 7.18 4.68 8.07
CA ASP A 173 6.52 5.01 6.81
C ASP A 173 5.12 4.37 6.77
N SER A 174 5.02 3.09 7.10
CA SER A 174 3.74 2.38 7.16
C SER A 174 2.74 3.06 8.11
N TYR A 175 3.18 3.41 9.32
CA TYR A 175 2.33 4.13 10.27
C TYR A 175 1.85 5.47 9.73
N ARG A 176 2.77 6.29 9.18
CA ARG A 176 2.47 7.62 8.64
C ARG A 176 1.57 7.60 7.41
N ILE A 177 1.61 6.53 6.62
CA ILE A 177 0.76 6.35 5.43
C ILE A 177 -0.66 5.90 5.82
N PHE A 178 -0.78 4.99 6.80
CA PHE A 178 -2.02 4.25 7.05
C PHE A 178 -2.72 4.61 8.36
N CYS A 179 -2.00 4.68 9.49
CA CYS A 179 -2.63 4.86 10.80
C CYS A 179 -3.18 6.27 11.03
N THR A 180 -2.54 7.31 10.48
CA THR A 180 -2.94 8.69 10.76
C THR A 180 -4.34 9.01 10.25
N LEU A 181 -4.77 8.39 9.14
CA LEU A 181 -6.10 8.56 8.55
C LEU A 181 -7.22 7.99 9.40
N HIS A 182 -6.94 6.97 10.24
CA HIS A 182 -7.91 6.42 11.17
C HIS A 182 -8.15 7.31 12.38
N HIS A 183 -7.14 8.10 12.76
CA HIS A 183 -7.26 9.07 13.84
C HIS A 183 -7.87 10.39 13.34
N ASP A 184 -7.41 10.86 12.19
CA ASP A 184 -7.87 12.09 11.55
C ASP A 184 -8.08 11.82 10.05
N PRO A 185 -9.34 11.68 9.60
CA PRO A 185 -9.66 11.49 8.19
C PRO A 185 -9.18 12.62 7.26
N SER A 186 -8.89 13.80 7.81
CA SER A 186 -8.33 14.95 7.07
C SER A 186 -6.79 14.96 7.02
N SER A 187 -6.14 13.97 7.63
CA SER A 187 -4.68 13.89 7.69
C SER A 187 -4.05 13.74 6.30
N ASN A 188 -3.17 14.68 5.97
CA ASN A 188 -2.35 14.63 4.75
C ASN A 188 -0.96 14.03 4.98
N GLU A 189 -0.74 13.34 6.11
CA GLU A 189 0.60 12.88 6.51
C GLU A 189 1.24 11.95 5.48
N TRP A 190 0.44 11.12 4.80
CA TRP A 190 0.90 10.25 3.72
C TRP A 190 1.60 10.99 2.57
N GLN A 191 1.26 12.27 2.35
CA GLN A 191 1.87 13.12 1.31
C GLN A 191 3.31 13.52 1.67
N ASN A 192 3.68 13.45 2.95
CA ASN A 192 4.99 13.81 3.49
C ASN A 192 5.92 12.60 3.67
N VAL A 193 5.54 11.42 3.14
CA VAL A 193 6.30 10.18 3.28
C VAL A 193 7.04 9.87 1.98
N THR A 194 8.34 9.58 2.09
CA THR A 194 9.18 9.14 0.96
C THR A 194 9.77 7.78 1.28
N PRO A 195 8.99 6.69 1.09
CA PRO A 195 9.43 5.37 1.48
C PRO A 195 10.47 4.80 0.52
N THR A 196 11.20 3.80 1.01
CA THR A 196 12.13 2.99 0.20
C THR A 196 11.59 1.59 -0.11
N ASP A 197 10.54 1.18 0.61
CA ASP A 197 9.89 -0.10 0.38
C ASP A 197 9.09 -0.09 -0.92
N LYS A 198 9.26 -1.14 -1.73
CA LYS A 198 8.69 -1.22 -3.07
C LYS A 198 7.15 -1.23 -3.06
N GLU A 199 6.52 -1.87 -2.08
CA GLU A 199 5.07 -1.99 -2.01
C GLU A 199 4.46 -0.68 -1.52
N LEU A 200 5.11 0.00 -0.55
CA LEU A 200 4.73 1.36 -0.15
C LEU A 200 4.89 2.37 -1.29
N ILE A 201 5.98 2.30 -2.06
CA ILE A 201 6.19 3.16 -3.24
C ILE A 201 5.07 2.92 -4.26
N ARG A 202 4.75 1.66 -4.55
CA ARG A 202 3.69 1.29 -5.49
C ARG A 202 2.32 1.78 -5.03
N PHE A 203 2.01 1.64 -3.74
CA PHE A 203 0.80 2.18 -3.14
C PHE A 203 0.73 3.71 -3.25
N LEU A 204 1.81 4.43 -2.94
CA LEU A 204 1.83 5.89 -3.04
C LEU A 204 1.70 6.39 -4.48
N LYS A 205 2.34 5.74 -5.46
CA LYS A 205 2.13 6.06 -6.89
C LYS A 205 0.65 5.98 -7.26
N TRP A 206 -0.02 4.89 -6.88
CA TRP A 206 -1.46 4.73 -7.08
C TRP A 206 -2.27 5.81 -6.34
N LYS A 207 -1.98 6.05 -5.06
CA LYS A 207 -2.72 7.00 -4.21
C LYS A 207 -2.64 8.43 -4.73
N TRP A 208 -1.45 8.89 -5.13
CA TRP A 208 -1.27 10.22 -5.74
C TRP A 208 -2.05 10.36 -7.06
N ALA A 209 -2.05 9.33 -7.91
CA ALA A 209 -2.78 9.36 -9.17
C ALA A 209 -4.31 9.38 -8.97
N VAL A 210 -4.82 8.63 -7.99
CA VAL A 210 -6.26 8.48 -7.78
C VAL A 210 -6.86 9.60 -6.93
N ALA A 211 -6.19 10.00 -5.84
CA ALA A 211 -6.71 10.99 -4.90
C ALA A 211 -6.43 12.43 -5.31
N GLU A 212 -5.29 12.68 -5.96
CA GLU A 212 -4.80 14.03 -6.24
C GLU A 212 -4.64 14.31 -7.74
N HIS A 213 -4.90 13.31 -8.60
CA HIS A 213 -4.69 13.40 -10.05
C HIS A 213 -3.27 13.85 -10.43
N ARG A 214 -2.27 13.49 -9.61
CA ARG A 214 -0.88 13.93 -9.77
C ARG A 214 0.07 12.77 -10.01
N GLN A 215 1.15 13.08 -10.71
CA GLN A 215 2.27 12.18 -10.86
C GLN A 215 3.10 12.19 -9.60
N TRP A 216 3.55 11.02 -9.18
CA TRP A 216 4.50 10.90 -8.10
C TRP A 216 5.50 9.78 -8.37
N SER A 217 6.73 9.99 -7.92
CA SER A 217 7.78 8.97 -7.90
C SER A 217 8.59 9.10 -6.62
N ALA A 218 9.14 7.98 -6.14
CA ALA A 218 10.05 8.04 -4.99
C ALA A 218 11.30 8.87 -5.28
N THR A 219 11.74 8.95 -6.55
CA THR A 219 12.97 9.61 -7.01
C THR A 219 12.84 11.11 -7.11
N SER A 220 11.79 11.57 -7.78
CA SER A 220 11.59 12.99 -8.09
C SER A 220 10.52 13.62 -7.20
N GLY A 221 9.88 12.82 -6.34
CA GLY A 221 8.78 13.25 -5.49
C GLY A 221 7.57 13.60 -6.34
N LEU A 222 6.95 14.72 -5.98
CA LEU A 222 5.73 15.21 -6.59
C LEU A 222 5.99 15.86 -7.94
N GLY A 223 5.33 15.33 -8.98
CA GLY A 223 5.31 15.89 -10.33
C GLY A 223 4.05 16.72 -10.61
N GLY A 224 3.84 17.01 -11.90
CA GLY A 224 2.64 17.70 -12.40
C GLY A 224 1.40 16.80 -12.43
N THR A 225 0.39 17.23 -13.19
CA THR A 225 -0.85 16.47 -13.40
C THR A 225 -0.56 15.10 -14.03
N ALA A 226 -1.27 14.06 -13.59
CA ALA A 226 -1.19 12.74 -14.19
C ALA A 226 -1.59 12.81 -15.68
N THR A 227 -0.67 12.47 -16.59
CA THR A 227 -0.95 12.42 -18.03
C THR A 227 -1.35 11.00 -18.46
N THR A 228 -1.86 10.87 -19.68
CA THR A 228 -2.15 9.57 -20.30
C THR A 228 -0.92 8.65 -20.31
N GLU A 229 0.26 9.19 -20.64
CA GLU A 229 1.52 8.44 -20.68
C GLU A 229 1.91 7.94 -19.28
N TYR A 230 1.74 8.79 -18.26
CA TYR A 230 1.98 8.40 -16.88
C TYR A 230 1.04 7.29 -16.43
N LEU A 231 -0.27 7.40 -16.74
CA LEU A 231 -1.24 6.37 -16.34
C LEU A 231 -0.97 5.03 -17.04
N VAL A 232 -0.56 5.02 -18.31
CA VAL A 232 -0.14 3.80 -19.01
C VAL A 232 1.06 3.16 -18.31
N SER A 233 2.09 3.96 -17.97
CA SER A 233 3.25 3.46 -17.23
C SER A 233 2.86 2.93 -15.85
N LEU A 234 1.95 3.63 -15.16
CA LEU A 234 1.49 3.24 -13.83
C LEU A 234 0.68 1.93 -13.87
N ILE A 235 -0.16 1.72 -14.88
CA ILE A 235 -0.90 0.45 -15.07
C ILE A 235 0.07 -0.72 -15.22
N SER A 236 1.13 -0.54 -16.02
CA SER A 236 2.19 -1.55 -16.18
C SER A 236 2.88 -1.85 -14.83
N ASP A 237 3.31 -0.80 -14.12
CA ASP A 237 3.92 -0.89 -12.79
C ASP A 237 3.00 -1.57 -11.77
N LEU A 238 1.68 -1.36 -11.87
CA LEU A 238 0.66 -1.95 -11.00
C LEU A 238 0.24 -3.36 -11.43
N THR A 239 0.75 -3.90 -12.54
CA THR A 239 0.41 -5.26 -12.99
C THR A 239 1.56 -6.24 -12.75
N SER A 240 2.80 -5.76 -12.67
CA SER A 240 4.02 -6.57 -12.78
C SER A 240 4.39 -7.51 -11.61
N LEU A 241 3.52 -7.76 -10.61
CA LEU A 241 3.86 -8.61 -9.44
C LEU A 241 2.62 -9.31 -8.82
N ASN A 242 1.98 -10.21 -9.57
CA ASN A 242 1.18 -11.31 -9.01
C ASN A 242 1.96 -12.62 -9.11
#